data_AF-V4B0I6-F1
#
_entry.id   AF-V4B0I6-F1
#
_cell.length_a   1.000
_cell.length_b   1.000
_cell.length_c   1.000
_cell.angle_alpha   90.00
_cell.angle_beta   90.00
_cell.angle_gamma   90.00
#
_symmetry.space_group_name_H-M   'P 1'
#
loop_
_entity.id
_entity.type
_entity.pdbx_description
1 polymer ?
#
loop_
_entity_poly.entity_id
_entity_poly.type
_entity_poly.pdbx_seq_one_letter_code
_entity_poly.pdbx_strand_id
1 'polypeptide(L)'
;PDNPEVLIEGVLFRARYLGSTQLISEGQPSKALRMMQAQEAVGRIKAPEGENQPSTDVDLFVSTEKLMVLNTDLQEIMMDHSLRTISYIADIGDVLVLMARRRLITSPGEGPNRRRQAKILCHVFESEEVS
;
A
#
# COMPACT_ATOMS: atom_id res chain seq x y z
N PRO A 1 7.30 -20.24 9.47
CA PRO A 1 6.47 -19.44 8.53
C PRO A 1 5.96 -20.22 7.28
N ASP A 2 6.13 -21.55 7.19
CA ASP A 2 5.96 -22.29 5.93
C ASP A 2 4.67 -23.10 5.77
N ASN A 3 3.63 -22.90 6.60
CA ASN A 3 2.32 -23.53 6.37
C ASN A 3 1.42 -22.57 5.57
N PRO A 4 1.07 -22.87 4.30
CA PRO A 4 0.20 -22.00 3.48
C PRO A 4 -1.21 -21.81 4.07
N GLU A 5 -1.67 -22.71 4.95
CA GLU A 5 -2.97 -22.56 5.64
C GLU A 5 -3.00 -21.35 6.58
N VAL A 6 -1.85 -20.92 7.10
CA VAL A 6 -1.74 -19.76 8.00
C VAL A 6 -2.14 -18.46 7.27
N LEU A 7 -1.89 -18.36 5.97
CA LEU A 7 -2.34 -17.21 5.17
C LEU A 7 -3.82 -17.28 4.78
N ILE A 8 -4.45 -18.46 4.89
CA ILE A 8 -5.89 -18.62 4.70
C ILE A 8 -6.63 -18.04 5.91
N GLU A 9 -6.16 -18.36 7.12
CA GLU A 9 -6.68 -17.77 8.37
C GLU A 9 -6.28 -16.30 8.53
N GLY A 10 -5.10 -15.95 8.01
CA GLY A 10 -4.53 -14.62 8.02
C GLY A 10 -3.54 -14.41 9.17
N VAL A 11 -2.63 -13.48 8.98
CA VAL A 11 -1.54 -13.15 9.90
C VAL A 11 -1.53 -11.66 10.22
N LEU A 12 -1.08 -11.31 11.42
CA LEU A 12 -0.92 -9.92 11.86
C LEU A 12 0.57 -9.59 11.94
N PHE A 13 0.97 -8.47 11.35
CA PHE A 13 2.31 -7.90 11.46
C PHE A 13 2.24 -6.51 12.07
N ARG A 14 3.13 -6.20 13.00
CA ARG A 14 3.23 -4.85 13.55
C ARG A 14 3.98 -3.93 12.59
N ALA A 15 3.47 -2.72 12.42
CA ALA A 15 4.13 -1.70 11.62
C ALA A 15 3.77 -0.30 12.12
N ARG A 16 4.51 0.70 11.65
CA ARG A 16 4.17 2.12 11.80
C ARG A 16 3.66 2.64 10.47
N TYR A 17 2.40 3.03 10.42
CA TYR A 17 1.83 3.67 9.24
C TYR A 17 2.32 5.12 9.15
N LEU A 18 2.96 5.48 8.04
CA LEU A 18 3.57 6.80 7.82
C LEU A 18 2.66 7.74 7.02
N GLY A 19 1.83 7.20 6.14
CA GLY A 19 0.92 8.00 5.31
C GLY A 19 0.57 7.35 3.98
N SER A 20 -0.25 8.07 3.21
CA SER A 20 -0.69 7.63 1.89
C SER A 20 -0.59 8.74 0.84
N THR A 21 -0.30 8.36 -0.40
CA THR A 21 -0.35 9.26 -1.54
C THR A 21 -1.02 8.60 -2.74
N GLN A 22 -1.50 9.40 -3.69
CA GLN A 22 -2.09 8.91 -4.93
C GLN A 22 -1.17 9.21 -6.10
N LEU A 23 -0.94 8.19 -6.92
CA LEU A 23 -0.18 8.27 -8.16
C LEU A 23 -1.06 7.92 -9.36
N ILE A 24 -0.72 8.47 -10.52
CA ILE A 24 -1.36 8.10 -11.79
C ILE A 24 -0.45 7.09 -12.48
N SER A 25 -1.02 5.96 -12.91
CA SER A 25 -0.32 4.92 -13.65
C SER A 25 -0.99 4.68 -14.98
N GLU A 26 -0.22 4.62 -16.07
CA GLU A 26 -0.76 4.40 -17.41
C GLU A 26 -0.63 2.93 -17.84
N GLY A 27 -1.72 2.36 -18.38
CA GLY A 27 -1.69 1.03 -18.98
C GLY A 27 -1.31 -0.06 -17.97
N GLN A 28 -0.40 -0.95 -18.35
CA GLN A 28 0.18 -1.95 -17.45
C GLN A 28 1.65 -1.58 -17.18
N PRO A 29 1.96 -1.01 -15.99
CA PRO A 29 3.33 -0.64 -15.67
C PRO A 29 4.22 -1.88 -15.54
N SER A 30 5.48 -1.76 -15.98
CA SER A 30 6.51 -2.77 -15.74
C SER A 30 6.84 -2.89 -14.25
N LYS A 31 7.52 -3.96 -13.83
CA LYS A 31 8.02 -4.08 -12.45
C LYS A 31 8.93 -2.90 -12.08
N ALA A 32 9.81 -2.47 -12.99
CA ALA A 32 10.70 -1.34 -12.78
C ALA A 32 9.94 -0.02 -12.60
N LEU A 33 8.90 0.23 -13.41
CA LEU A 33 8.07 1.42 -13.27
C LEU A 33 7.29 1.41 -11.95
N ARG A 34 6.80 0.24 -11.52
CA ARG A 34 6.16 0.10 -10.20
C ARG A 34 7.12 0.37 -9.05
N MET A 35 8.37 -0.08 -9.16
CA MET A 35 9.41 0.24 -8.16
C MET A 35 9.68 1.76 -8.11
N MET A 36 9.82 2.41 -9.26
CA MET A 36 9.97 3.87 -9.33
C MET A 36 8.78 4.61 -8.69
N GLN A 37 7.55 4.16 -8.95
CA GLN A 37 6.34 4.70 -8.32
C GLN A 37 6.33 4.49 -6.80
N ALA A 38 6.77 3.33 -6.33
CA ALA A 38 6.89 3.06 -4.90
C ALA A 38 7.91 3.99 -4.24
N GLN A 39 9.09 4.17 -4.84
CA GLN A 39 10.11 5.12 -4.38
C GLN A 39 9.61 6.56 -4.36
N GLU A 40 8.87 6.99 -5.39
CA GLU A 40 8.22 8.30 -5.41
C GLU A 40 7.23 8.46 -4.25
N ALA A 41 6.43 7.43 -3.95
CA ALA A 41 5.51 7.45 -2.83
C ALA A 41 6.24 7.59 -1.48
N VAL A 42 7.36 6.86 -1.28
CA VAL A 42 8.20 7.02 -0.09
C VAL A 42 8.72 8.45 0.01
N GLY A 43 9.27 9.01 -1.07
CA GLY A 43 9.80 10.37 -1.08
C GLY A 43 8.76 11.46 -0.79
N ARG A 44 7.47 11.21 -1.08
CA ARG A 44 6.37 12.13 -0.74
C ARG A 44 5.92 12.04 0.73
N ILE A 45 6.19 10.92 1.41
CA ILE A 45 5.67 10.63 2.76
C ILE A 45 6.74 10.72 3.83
N LYS A 46 8.00 10.37 3.51
CA LYS A 46 9.10 10.49 4.47
C LYS A 46 9.36 11.96 4.79
N ALA A 47 9.49 12.25 6.08
CA ALA A 47 9.89 13.55 6.57
C ALA A 47 11.34 13.87 6.16
N PRO A 48 11.68 15.15 5.97
CA PRO A 48 13.06 15.56 5.74
C PRO A 48 14.01 15.12 6.85
N GLU A 49 15.30 15.00 6.53
CA GLU A 49 16.31 14.69 7.53
C GLU A 49 16.31 15.73 8.66
N GLY A 50 16.34 15.25 9.91
CA GLY A 50 16.31 16.09 11.10
C GLY A 50 14.91 16.49 11.58
N GLU A 51 13.86 16.12 10.85
CA GLU A 51 12.46 16.28 11.30
C GLU A 51 11.90 14.98 11.88
N ASN A 52 10.94 15.12 12.80
CA ASN A 52 10.24 13.96 13.36
C ASN A 52 9.24 13.42 12.34
N GLN A 53 9.37 12.14 11.97
CA GLN A 53 8.42 11.44 11.11
C GLN A 53 7.08 11.23 11.83
N PRO A 54 5.97 11.81 11.34
CA PRO A 54 4.64 11.47 11.84
C PRO A 54 4.33 10.01 11.51
N SER A 55 3.81 9.27 12.49
CA SER A 55 3.42 7.88 12.31
C SER A 55 2.31 7.46 13.28
N THR A 56 1.70 6.32 13.01
CA THR A 56 0.68 5.69 13.85
C THR A 56 0.98 4.20 13.93
N ASP A 57 1.00 3.64 15.14
CA ASP A 57 1.18 2.21 15.34
C ASP A 57 -0.05 1.45 14.81
N VAL A 58 0.21 0.43 13.99
CA VAL A 58 -0.82 -0.35 13.31
C VAL A 58 -0.48 -1.83 13.31
N ASP A 59 -1.53 -2.66 13.26
CA ASP A 59 -1.43 -4.06 12.88
C ASP A 59 -1.87 -4.24 11.42
N LEU A 60 -1.02 -4.88 10.62
CA LEU A 60 -1.29 -5.29 9.25
C LEU A 60 -1.83 -6.71 9.24
N PHE A 61 -3.13 -6.86 9.01
CA PHE A 61 -3.72 -8.16 8.77
C PHE A 61 -3.54 -8.54 7.29
N VAL A 62 -2.89 -9.67 7.03
CA VAL A 62 -2.67 -10.18 5.67
C VAL A 62 -3.26 -11.58 5.55
N SER A 63 -4.13 -11.77 4.56
CA SER A 63 -4.72 -13.07 4.22
C SER A 63 -4.74 -13.26 2.71
N THR A 64 -5.14 -14.44 2.25
CA THR A 64 -5.37 -14.71 0.82
C THR A 64 -6.55 -13.91 0.22
N GLU A 65 -7.41 -13.32 1.04
CA GLU A 65 -8.60 -12.59 0.59
C GLU A 65 -8.44 -11.07 0.64
N LYS A 66 -7.79 -10.57 1.70
CA LYS A 66 -7.70 -9.15 2.02
C LYS A 66 -6.46 -8.80 2.81
N LEU A 67 -6.09 -7.52 2.69
CA LEU A 67 -5.12 -6.85 3.53
C LEU A 67 -5.85 -5.72 4.27
N MET A 68 -5.79 -5.73 5.60
CA MET A 68 -6.38 -4.70 6.44
C MET A 68 -5.32 -4.03 7.29
N VAL A 69 -5.57 -2.76 7.61
CA VAL A 69 -4.74 -1.98 8.53
C VAL A 69 -5.62 -1.61 9.71
N LEU A 70 -5.20 -2.02 10.91
CA LEU A 70 -5.91 -1.74 12.16
C LEU A 70 -5.08 -0.79 13.01
N ASN A 71 -5.71 0.24 13.55
CA ASN A 71 -5.08 1.10 14.55
C ASN A 71 -4.91 0.31 15.86
N THR A 72 -3.71 0.26 16.44
CA THR A 72 -3.45 -0.52 17.65
C THR A 72 -4.15 0.05 18.89
N ASP A 73 -4.26 1.37 18.98
CA ASP A 73 -4.80 2.06 20.16
C ASP A 73 -6.33 2.09 20.15
N LEU A 74 -6.90 2.43 19.00
CA LEU A 74 -8.34 2.58 18.82
C LEU A 74 -9.04 1.26 18.45
N GLN A 75 -8.27 0.22 18.10
CA GLN A 75 -8.77 -1.07 17.61
C GLN A 75 -9.76 -0.94 16.45
N GLU A 76 -9.59 0.10 15.62
CA GLU A 76 -10.45 0.39 14.48
C GLU A 76 -9.79 -0.02 13.16
N ILE A 77 -10.61 -0.38 12.17
CA ILE A 77 -10.15 -0.68 10.82
C ILE A 77 -9.91 0.66 10.09
N MET A 78 -8.65 0.99 9.86
CA MET A 78 -8.27 2.17 9.09
C MET A 78 -8.37 1.91 7.58
N MET A 79 -8.09 0.68 7.15
CA MET A 79 -8.07 0.31 5.73
C MET A 79 -8.49 -1.16 5.55
N ASP A 80 -9.23 -1.44 4.47
CA ASP A 80 -9.64 -2.78 4.08
C ASP A 80 -9.59 -2.92 2.56
N HIS A 81 -8.54 -3.59 2.07
CA HIS A 81 -8.34 -3.86 0.65
C HIS A 81 -8.49 -5.34 0.37
N SER A 82 -9.34 -5.70 -0.60
CA SER A 82 -9.25 -7.04 -1.18
C SER A 82 -7.87 -7.26 -1.80
N LEU A 83 -7.27 -8.43 -1.60
CA LEU A 83 -5.96 -8.77 -2.15
C LEU A 83 -5.92 -8.64 -3.69
N ARG A 84 -7.09 -8.76 -4.35
CA ARG A 84 -7.24 -8.58 -5.81
C ARG A 84 -6.97 -7.16 -6.30
N THR A 85 -7.13 -6.15 -5.43
CA THR A 85 -6.88 -4.74 -5.77
C THR A 85 -5.42 -4.37 -5.58
N ILE A 86 -4.70 -5.10 -4.73
CA ILE A 86 -3.27 -4.94 -4.53
C ILE A 86 -2.55 -5.24 -5.85
N SER A 87 -1.77 -4.26 -6.28
CA SER A 87 -1.10 -4.25 -7.59
C SER A 87 0.41 -4.35 -7.49
N TYR A 88 0.96 -3.96 -6.35
CA TYR A 88 2.37 -4.07 -6.05
C TYR A 88 2.61 -3.96 -4.55
N ILE A 89 3.62 -4.69 -4.07
CA ILE A 89 4.18 -4.57 -2.73
C ILE A 89 5.70 -4.51 -2.91
N ALA A 90 6.36 -3.64 -2.16
CA ALA A 90 7.81 -3.53 -2.19
C ALA A 90 8.38 -3.16 -0.83
N ASP A 91 9.47 -3.83 -0.48
CA ASP A 91 10.37 -3.44 0.60
C ASP A 91 11.45 -2.51 0.04
N ILE A 92 11.59 -1.33 0.66
CA ILE A 92 12.55 -0.28 0.28
C ILE A 92 13.29 0.11 1.56
N GLY A 93 14.35 -0.62 1.87
CA GLY A 93 15.03 -0.50 3.16
C GLY A 93 14.14 -1.03 4.29
N ASP A 94 13.88 -0.20 5.29
CA ASP A 94 12.97 -0.42 6.43
C ASP A 94 11.50 -0.08 6.13
N VAL A 95 11.23 0.37 4.90
CA VAL A 95 9.90 0.84 4.47
C VAL A 95 9.19 -0.22 3.63
N LEU A 96 7.95 -0.53 4.00
CA LEU A 96 7.02 -1.32 3.20
C LEU A 96 6.08 -0.38 2.44
N VAL A 97 5.97 -0.56 1.12
CA VAL A 97 5.02 0.16 0.27
C VAL A 97 3.96 -0.79 -0.28
N LEU A 98 2.70 -0.51 0.03
CA LEU A 98 1.54 -1.21 -0.51
C LEU A 98 0.84 -0.35 -1.57
N MET A 99 0.74 -0.84 -2.80
CA MET A 99 0.07 -0.15 -3.90
C MET A 99 -1.24 -0.86 -4.28
N ALA A 100 -2.37 -0.19 -4.07
CA ALA A 100 -3.69 -0.69 -4.42
C ALA A 100 -4.32 0.10 -5.59
N ARG A 101 -4.92 -0.62 -6.53
CA ARG A 101 -5.73 -0.01 -7.60
C ARG A 101 -7.04 0.48 -7.01
N ARG A 102 -7.33 1.78 -7.15
CA ARG A 102 -8.67 2.32 -6.91
C ARG A 102 -9.43 2.32 -8.23
N ARG A 103 -10.62 1.70 -8.28
CA ARG A 103 -11.48 1.80 -9.47
C ARG A 103 -11.79 3.28 -9.70
N LEU A 104 -11.45 3.77 -10.89
CA LEU A 104 -11.96 5.05 -11.35
C LEU A 104 -13.47 4.92 -11.44
N ILE A 105 -14.20 5.72 -10.66
CA ILE A 105 -15.57 6.07 -11.02
C ILE A 105 -15.40 6.89 -12.29
N THR A 106 -15.67 6.28 -13.45
CA THR A 106 -15.67 6.99 -14.73
C THR A 106 -16.70 8.11 -14.62
N SER A 107 -16.25 9.35 -14.75
CA SER A 107 -17.13 10.50 -15.00
C SER A 107 -18.00 10.15 -16.20
N PRO A 108 -19.34 10.31 -16.15
CA PRO A 108 -20.18 10.08 -17.32
C PRO A 108 -19.78 11.13 -18.37
N GLY A 109 -19.04 10.71 -19.40
CA GLY A 109 -18.60 11.60 -20.49
C GLY A 109 -17.22 11.31 -21.09
N GLU A 110 -16.40 10.44 -20.51
CA GLU A 110 -15.07 10.15 -21.07
C GLU A 110 -15.10 9.02 -22.11
N GLY A 111 -14.80 9.37 -23.37
CA GLY A 111 -14.83 8.46 -24.52
C GLY A 111 -13.78 7.33 -24.50
N PRO A 112 -13.90 6.35 -25.42
CA PRO A 112 -13.20 5.06 -25.37
C PRO A 112 -11.68 5.09 -25.58
N ASN A 113 -11.06 6.27 -25.75
CA ASN A 113 -9.72 6.43 -26.32
C ASN A 113 -8.66 7.08 -25.38
N ARG A 114 -8.97 7.32 -24.11
CA ARG A 114 -7.91 7.64 -23.13
C ARG A 114 -7.25 6.32 -22.72
N ARG A 115 -5.95 6.18 -23.03
CA ARG A 115 -5.06 5.15 -22.44
C ARG A 115 -5.48 5.00 -20.98
N ARG A 116 -5.84 3.78 -20.56
CA ARG A 116 -6.41 3.50 -19.22
C ARG A 116 -5.45 4.00 -18.14
N GLN A 117 -5.57 5.27 -17.77
CA GLN A 117 -4.93 5.85 -16.60
C GLN A 117 -5.65 5.26 -15.41
N ALA A 118 -4.92 4.72 -14.45
CA ALA A 118 -5.46 4.19 -13.21
C ALA A 118 -4.90 5.03 -12.07
N LYS A 119 -5.76 5.42 -11.13
CA LYS A 119 -5.32 6.00 -9.86
C LYS A 119 -4.86 4.86 -8.96
N ILE A 120 -3.60 4.92 -8.57
CA ILE A 120 -2.99 3.99 -7.62
C ILE A 120 -2.89 4.70 -6.27
N LEU A 121 -3.39 4.05 -5.23
CA LEU A 121 -3.22 4.48 -3.86
C LEU A 121 -2.01 3.76 -3.29
N CYS A 122 -1.03 4.51 -2.81
CA CYS A 122 0.18 3.99 -2.18
C CYS A 122 0.10 4.25 -0.68
N HIS A 123 0.18 3.19 0.12
CA HIS A 123 0.30 3.25 1.58
C HIS A 123 1.75 2.94 1.95
N VAL A 124 2.32 3.76 2.84
CA VAL A 124 3.72 3.66 3.25
C VAL A 124 3.76 3.32 4.73
N PHE A 125 4.51 2.28 5.07
CA PHE A 125 4.69 1.78 6.42
C PHE A 125 6.17 1.61 6.72
N GLU A 126 6.53 1.69 7.98
CA GLU A 126 7.84 1.30 8.49
C GLU A 126 7.66 0.01 9.30
N SER A 127 8.48 -1.01 9.04
CA SER A 127 8.41 -2.29 9.75
C SER A 127 9.80 -2.71 10.19
N GLU A 128 9.91 -3.12 11.45
CA GLU A 128 11.16 -3.63 12.03
C GLU A 128 11.41 -5.11 11.68
N GLU A 129 10.42 -5.81 11.10
CA GLU A 129 10.45 -7.27 10.91
C GLU A 129 11.02 -7.75 9.56
N VAL A 130 11.83 -6.94 8.88
CA VAL A 130 12.58 -7.40 7.70
C VAL A 130 14.08 -7.42 8.03
N SER A 131 14.47 -8.41 8.84
CA SER A 131 15.87 -8.82 9.10
C SER A 131 16.03 -10.31 8.78
#